data_AF-A0A9E1BBI6-F1
#
_entry.id   AF-A0A9E1BBI6-F1
#
_cell.length_a   1.000
_cell.length_b   1.000
_cell.length_c   1.000
_cell.angle_alpha   90.00
_cell.angle_beta   90.00
_cell.angle_gamma   90.00
#
_symmetry.space_group_name_H-M   'P 1'
#
loop_
_entity.id
_entity.type
_entity.pdbx_description
1 polymer ?
#
loop_
_entity_poly.entity_id
_entity_poly.type
_entity_poly.pdbx_seq_one_letter_code
_entity_poly.pdbx_strand_id
1 'polypeptide(L)'
;MKEFGFYNDFDDALMLNEQIEINNENGDYLVSNSPKLKANVVAPEINFYLKNTTASVLEKAKNTLLLYEARASAFDMAKDVDYEKEVGKNVVIVSNSGREELANLLKENGYKVIELTHFEVKFIYGAAGELSVLVLRANDEFEVDCDFFLVENARDYMLKQSGCYEISGLKDEKVLEILNAKSPKFRYKSFTQYDSSICQYHERRSEICGRCAEVCPTVAILKEDETKHLVFSAIDCTNCGNCISVCPSGS
;
A
#
# COMPACT_ATOMS: atom_id res chain seq x y z
N MET A 1 -5.68 21.06 -4.45
CA MET A 1 -6.47 20.41 -3.38
C MET A 1 -6.95 21.50 -2.45
N LYS A 2 -8.25 21.62 -2.24
CA LYS A 2 -8.84 22.52 -1.24
C LYS A 2 -9.06 21.74 0.05
N GLU A 3 -9.18 22.39 1.20
CA GLU A 3 -9.33 21.67 2.46
C GLU A 3 -10.73 21.05 2.58
N PHE A 4 -11.81 21.82 2.41
CA PHE A 4 -13.17 21.36 2.74
C PHE A 4 -14.16 21.48 1.59
N GLY A 5 -14.84 20.38 1.28
CA GLY A 5 -15.94 20.32 0.31
C GLY A 5 -17.24 19.87 0.96
N PHE A 6 -18.35 20.49 0.60
CA PHE A 6 -19.69 20.13 1.07
C PHE A 6 -20.63 19.86 -0.11
N TYR A 7 -21.13 18.64 -0.20
CA TYR A 7 -22.23 18.26 -1.07
C TYR A 7 -23.56 18.51 -0.35
N ASN A 8 -24.33 19.47 -0.85
CA ASN A 8 -25.63 19.84 -0.34
C ASN A 8 -26.75 19.29 -1.23
N ASP A 9 -27.60 18.44 -0.67
CA ASP A 9 -28.80 17.90 -1.33
C ASP A 9 -30.10 18.10 -0.52
N PHE A 10 -30.09 18.94 0.52
CA PHE A 10 -31.22 19.03 1.45
C PHE A 10 -31.61 20.44 1.90
N ASP A 11 -30.78 21.47 1.69
CA ASP A 11 -31.12 22.84 2.10
C ASP A 11 -30.46 23.90 1.21
N ASP A 12 -31.19 24.40 0.20
CA ASP A 12 -30.70 25.41 -0.75
C ASP A 12 -30.34 26.76 -0.10
N ALA A 13 -30.80 27.03 1.13
CA ALA A 13 -30.53 28.27 1.86
C ALA A 13 -29.35 28.12 2.86
N LEU A 14 -28.69 26.97 2.88
CA LEU A 14 -27.60 26.69 3.81
C LEU A 14 -26.42 27.64 3.58
N MET A 15 -26.03 28.34 4.64
CA MET A 15 -24.86 29.21 4.68
C MET A 15 -23.79 28.56 5.54
N LEU A 16 -22.64 28.24 4.92
CA LEU A 16 -21.46 27.71 5.59
C LEU A 16 -20.33 28.75 5.59
N ASN A 17 -19.27 28.45 6.33
CA ASN A 17 -18.07 29.24 6.30
C ASN A 17 -17.43 29.24 4.89
N GLU A 18 -16.84 30.36 4.49
CA GLU A 18 -16.19 30.56 3.18
C GLU A 18 -15.04 29.59 2.88
N GLN A 19 -14.45 28.98 3.92
CA GLN A 19 -13.44 27.92 3.78
C GLN A 19 -14.02 26.59 3.27
N ILE A 20 -15.35 26.43 3.27
CA ILE A 20 -16.04 25.22 2.83
C ILE A 20 -16.70 25.50 1.47
N GLU A 21 -16.23 24.83 0.44
CA GLU A 21 -16.80 24.96 -0.90
C GLU A 21 -18.03 24.07 -1.08
N ILE A 22 -19.12 24.61 -1.61
CA ILE A 22 -20.39 23.90 -1.75
C ILE A 22 -20.60 23.45 -3.20
N ASN A 23 -20.96 22.17 -3.40
CA ASN A 23 -21.42 21.60 -4.67
C ASN A 23 -20.49 21.77 -5.89
N ASN A 24 -19.17 21.85 -5.68
CA ASN A 24 -18.21 21.78 -6.78
C ASN A 24 -17.74 20.33 -6.99
N GLU A 25 -18.43 19.62 -7.89
CA GLU A 25 -18.16 18.21 -8.22
C GLU A 25 -16.80 17.99 -8.90
N ASN A 26 -16.20 19.03 -9.48
CA ASN A 26 -14.86 18.98 -10.07
C ASN A 26 -13.74 19.28 -9.05
N GLY A 27 -14.11 19.56 -7.79
CA GLY A 27 -13.17 19.84 -6.72
C GLY A 27 -12.42 18.59 -6.24
N ASP A 28 -11.25 18.81 -5.66
CA ASP A 28 -10.43 17.79 -5.00
C ASP A 28 -10.13 18.26 -3.57
N TYR A 29 -10.66 17.54 -2.59
CA TYR A 29 -10.75 17.99 -1.20
C TYR A 29 -9.97 17.12 -0.21
N LEU A 30 -9.50 17.71 0.89
CA LEU A 30 -8.98 16.93 2.01
C LEU A 30 -10.12 16.20 2.73
N VAL A 31 -11.18 16.93 3.09
CA VAL A 31 -12.35 16.38 3.79
C VAL A 31 -13.63 16.77 3.04
N SER A 32 -14.53 15.80 2.85
CA SER A 32 -15.87 16.01 2.32
C SER A 32 -16.94 15.44 3.25
N ASN A 33 -18.14 16.02 3.30
CA ASN A 33 -19.29 15.41 4.00
C ASN A 33 -19.89 14.19 3.25
N SER A 34 -19.48 13.94 2.01
CA SER A 34 -20.11 12.98 1.10
C SER A 34 -19.11 12.31 0.16
N PRO A 35 -19.25 11.00 -0.13
CA PRO A 35 -18.42 10.31 -1.12
C PRO A 35 -18.69 10.75 -2.56
N LYS A 36 -19.71 11.59 -2.80
CA LYS A 36 -20.01 12.16 -4.12
C LYS A 36 -19.01 13.22 -4.56
N LEU A 37 -18.27 13.82 -3.63
CA LEU A 37 -17.13 14.68 -3.94
C LEU A 37 -15.84 13.88 -3.83
N LYS A 38 -14.87 14.18 -4.70
CA LYS A 38 -13.53 13.59 -4.60
C LYS A 38 -12.83 14.15 -3.37
N ALA A 39 -12.61 13.30 -2.37
CA ALA A 39 -11.92 13.69 -1.14
C ALA A 39 -11.10 12.55 -0.53
N ASN A 40 -10.04 12.91 0.22
CA ASN A 40 -9.24 11.94 0.98
C ASN A 40 -10.01 11.36 2.17
N VAL A 41 -10.87 12.15 2.82
CA VAL A 41 -11.64 11.73 4.00
C VAL A 41 -13.11 12.10 3.85
N VAL A 42 -14.01 11.20 4.25
CA VAL A 42 -15.46 11.44 4.28
C VAL A 42 -15.95 11.58 5.73
N ALA A 43 -16.69 12.66 6.00
CA ALA A 43 -17.16 13.11 7.32
C ALA A 43 -18.71 13.15 7.36
N PRO A 44 -19.39 11.99 7.34
CA PRO A 44 -20.86 11.95 7.27
C PRO A 44 -21.56 12.52 8.51
N GLU A 45 -20.87 12.60 9.65
CA GLU A 45 -21.37 13.23 10.88
C GLU A 45 -21.72 14.71 10.71
N ILE A 46 -21.10 15.40 9.75
CA ILE A 46 -21.40 16.80 9.45
C ILE A 46 -22.84 16.96 8.93
N ASN A 47 -23.29 15.99 8.12
CA ASN A 47 -24.69 15.94 7.66
C ASN A 47 -25.64 15.74 8.82
N PHE A 48 -25.28 14.87 9.76
CA PHE A 48 -26.08 14.62 10.95
C PHE A 48 -26.23 15.88 11.80
N TYR A 49 -25.14 16.61 12.04
CA TYR A 49 -25.18 17.88 12.77
C TYR A 49 -26.13 18.88 12.09
N LEU A 50 -25.94 19.15 10.79
CA LEU A 50 -26.71 20.16 10.05
C LEU A 50 -28.20 19.85 9.97
N LYS A 51 -28.56 18.55 9.84
CA LYS A 51 -29.97 18.11 9.74
C LYS A 51 -30.72 18.16 11.08
N ASN A 52 -30.01 18.12 12.22
CA ASN A 52 -30.64 17.96 13.53
C ASN A 52 -30.42 19.14 14.49
N THR A 53 -29.51 20.07 14.17
CA THR A 53 -29.21 21.19 15.06
C THR A 53 -30.24 22.31 14.95
N THR A 54 -30.65 22.85 16.11
CA THR A 54 -31.50 24.04 16.25
C THR A 54 -30.68 25.33 16.40
N ALA A 55 -29.36 25.25 16.23
CA ALA A 55 -28.45 26.40 16.36
C ALA A 55 -28.75 27.49 15.32
N SER A 56 -28.37 28.72 15.64
CA SER A 56 -28.48 29.85 14.71
C SER A 56 -27.59 29.65 13.47
N VAL A 57 -27.86 30.40 12.40
CA VAL A 57 -27.08 30.30 11.14
C VAL A 57 -25.58 30.51 11.38
N LEU A 58 -25.23 31.51 12.19
CA LEU A 58 -23.84 31.81 12.53
C LEU A 58 -23.18 30.66 13.30
N GLU A 59 -23.89 30.07 14.25
CA GLU A 59 -23.38 28.94 15.02
C GLU A 59 -23.26 27.67 14.16
N LYS A 60 -24.20 27.43 13.24
CA LYS A 60 -24.11 26.34 12.27
C LYS A 60 -22.84 26.47 11.43
N ALA A 61 -22.59 27.63 10.82
CA ALA A 61 -21.40 27.87 10.01
C ALA A 61 -20.09 27.65 10.81
N LYS A 62 -20.05 28.15 12.05
CA LYS A 62 -18.89 27.98 12.94
C LYS A 62 -18.67 26.51 13.35
N ASN A 63 -19.71 25.84 13.81
CA ASN A 63 -19.60 24.46 14.30
C ASN A 63 -19.32 23.48 13.16
N THR A 64 -19.89 23.71 11.99
CA THR A 64 -19.57 22.91 10.80
C THR A 64 -18.10 23.05 10.43
N LEU A 65 -17.53 24.26 10.43
CA LEU A 65 -16.09 24.44 10.22
C LEU A 65 -15.26 23.69 11.26
N LEU A 66 -15.60 23.81 12.56
CA LEU A 66 -14.90 23.09 13.63
C LEU A 66 -14.94 21.56 13.43
N LEU A 67 -16.05 21.00 12.94
CA LEU A 67 -16.15 19.58 12.64
C LEU A 67 -15.24 19.18 11.46
N TYR A 68 -15.18 20.02 10.42
CA TYR A 68 -14.24 19.84 9.31
C TYR A 68 -12.78 19.90 9.78
N GLU A 69 -12.42 20.91 10.57
CA GLU A 69 -11.07 21.09 11.12
C GLU A 69 -10.67 19.94 12.04
N ALA A 70 -11.58 19.46 12.89
CA ALA A 70 -11.34 18.30 13.74
C ALA A 70 -11.09 17.03 12.92
N ARG A 71 -11.83 16.85 11.81
CA ARG A 71 -11.63 15.72 10.91
C ARG A 71 -10.34 15.83 10.12
N ALA A 72 -9.96 17.03 9.69
CA ALA A 72 -8.69 17.31 9.04
C ALA A 72 -7.51 17.04 9.96
N SER A 73 -7.62 17.44 11.23
CA SER A 73 -6.59 17.17 12.25
C SER A 73 -6.37 15.67 12.46
N ALA A 74 -7.43 14.86 12.34
CA ALA A 74 -7.29 13.41 12.39
C ALA A 74 -6.51 12.84 11.18
N PHE A 75 -6.55 13.51 10.02
CA PHE A 75 -5.72 13.19 8.86
C PHE A 75 -4.28 13.69 9.02
N ASP A 76 -4.09 14.94 9.48
CA ASP A 76 -2.75 15.52 9.70
C ASP A 76 -1.95 14.72 10.75
N MET A 77 -2.66 14.11 11.70
CA MET A 77 -2.10 13.21 12.70
C MET A 77 -2.28 11.72 12.37
N ALA A 78 -2.86 11.38 11.21
CA ALA A 78 -3.02 9.99 10.79
C ALA A 78 -1.62 9.40 10.60
N LYS A 79 -1.32 8.37 11.41
CA LYS A 79 -0.07 7.63 11.30
C LYS A 79 -0.15 6.49 10.29
N ASP A 80 -1.32 6.32 9.68
CA ASP A 80 -1.57 5.30 8.66
C ASP A 80 -2.41 5.87 7.52
N VAL A 81 -1.90 5.67 6.30
CA VAL A 81 -2.63 6.00 5.07
C VAL A 81 -2.99 4.69 4.38
N ASP A 82 -4.27 4.53 4.06
CA ASP A 82 -4.76 3.40 3.28
C ASP A 82 -4.35 3.57 1.81
N TYR A 83 -3.66 2.57 1.27
CA TYR A 83 -3.29 2.49 -0.13
C TYR A 83 -3.91 1.26 -0.79
N GLU A 84 -4.13 1.37 -2.09
CA GLU A 84 -4.48 0.25 -2.95
C GLU A 84 -3.48 0.20 -4.11
N LYS A 85 -3.03 -1.00 -4.49
CA LYS A 85 -2.26 -1.25 -5.71
C LYS A 85 -3.04 -2.23 -6.59
N GLU A 86 -3.03 -1.99 -7.90
CA GLU A 86 -3.57 -2.96 -8.85
C GLU A 86 -2.64 -4.18 -8.93
N VAL A 87 -3.21 -5.36 -8.80
CA VAL A 87 -2.49 -6.63 -8.85
C VAL A 87 -3.21 -7.56 -9.80
N GLY A 88 -2.51 -7.98 -10.84
CA GLY A 88 -3.04 -8.84 -11.88
C GLY A 88 -3.18 -10.30 -11.45
N LYS A 89 -3.04 -11.19 -12.44
CA LYS A 89 -3.23 -12.63 -12.29
C LYS A 89 -2.11 -13.46 -12.91
N ASN A 90 -0.92 -12.89 -13.08
CA ASN A 90 0.28 -13.60 -13.50
C ASN A 90 0.91 -14.25 -12.27
N VAL A 91 1.13 -15.57 -12.31
CA VAL A 91 1.60 -16.36 -11.17
C VAL A 91 2.79 -17.18 -11.60
N VAL A 92 3.85 -17.13 -10.80
CA VAL A 92 4.96 -18.10 -10.88
C VAL A 92 4.78 -19.11 -9.75
N ILE A 93 4.84 -20.40 -10.06
CA ILE A 93 4.85 -21.49 -9.09
C ILE A 93 6.22 -22.16 -9.12
N VAL A 94 6.83 -22.32 -7.95
CA VAL A 94 8.13 -22.96 -7.79
C VAL A 94 7.99 -24.24 -6.99
N SER A 95 8.24 -25.36 -7.67
CA SER A 95 8.20 -26.71 -7.08
C SER A 95 9.18 -27.63 -7.80
N ASN A 96 9.75 -28.59 -7.07
CA ASN A 96 10.57 -29.66 -7.68
C ASN A 96 9.76 -30.93 -7.97
N SER A 97 8.57 -31.06 -7.40
CA SER A 97 7.68 -32.23 -7.58
C SER A 97 6.56 -31.98 -8.59
N GLY A 98 6.42 -30.74 -9.08
CA GLY A 98 5.32 -30.31 -9.93
C GLY A 98 4.04 -30.04 -9.12
N ARG A 99 3.28 -29.01 -9.53
CA ARG A 99 1.99 -28.64 -8.91
C ARG A 99 0.95 -28.45 -10.02
N GLU A 100 0.83 -29.45 -10.90
CA GLU A 100 -0.04 -29.39 -12.09
C GLU A 100 -1.52 -29.16 -11.73
N GLU A 101 -2.02 -29.80 -10.67
CA GLU A 101 -3.41 -29.64 -10.20
C GLU A 101 -3.68 -28.18 -9.80
N LEU A 102 -2.83 -27.59 -8.96
CA LEU A 102 -2.88 -26.17 -8.60
C LEU A 102 -2.78 -25.27 -9.85
N ALA A 103 -1.83 -25.54 -10.74
CA ALA A 103 -1.65 -24.75 -11.95
C ALA A 103 -2.90 -24.76 -12.83
N ASN A 104 -3.56 -25.91 -12.97
CA ASN A 104 -4.80 -26.04 -13.71
C ASN A 104 -5.96 -25.32 -13.01
N LEU A 105 -6.11 -25.47 -11.69
CA LEU A 105 -7.12 -24.76 -10.90
C LEU A 105 -6.98 -23.24 -11.06
N LEU A 106 -5.75 -22.72 -10.98
CA LEU A 106 -5.48 -21.29 -11.17
C LEU A 106 -5.82 -20.83 -12.60
N LYS A 107 -5.44 -21.61 -13.63
CA LYS A 107 -5.77 -21.31 -15.05
C LYS A 107 -7.28 -21.26 -15.28
N GLU A 108 -8.03 -22.20 -14.73
CA GLU A 108 -9.50 -22.22 -14.79
C GLU A 108 -10.14 -20.98 -14.14
N ASN A 109 -9.46 -20.38 -13.16
CA ASN A 109 -9.87 -19.15 -12.48
C ASN A 109 -9.26 -17.87 -13.09
N GLY A 110 -8.72 -17.98 -14.31
CA GLY A 110 -8.25 -16.86 -15.11
C GLY A 110 -6.84 -16.36 -14.76
N TYR A 111 -6.05 -17.15 -14.03
CA TYR A 111 -4.64 -16.86 -13.78
C TYR A 111 -3.76 -17.37 -14.93
N LYS A 112 -2.70 -16.63 -15.24
CA LYS A 112 -1.63 -17.08 -16.14
C LYS A 112 -0.51 -17.65 -15.28
N VAL A 113 -0.21 -18.94 -15.47
CA VAL A 113 0.71 -19.66 -14.58
C VAL A 113 1.97 -20.08 -15.34
N ILE A 114 3.13 -19.81 -14.75
CA ILE A 114 4.44 -20.33 -15.15
C ILE A 114 4.95 -21.22 -14.01
N GLU A 115 5.31 -22.46 -14.33
CA GLU A 115 5.92 -23.38 -13.38
C GLU A 115 7.43 -23.39 -13.58
N LEU A 116 8.18 -23.28 -12.49
CA LEU A 116 9.64 -23.31 -12.44
C LEU A 116 10.11 -24.27 -11.33
N THR A 117 11.34 -24.73 -11.45
CA THR A 117 12.02 -25.47 -10.38
C THR A 117 12.85 -24.55 -9.50
N HIS A 118 13.25 -25.02 -8.31
CA HIS A 118 14.18 -24.29 -7.44
C HIS A 118 15.56 -24.04 -8.06
N PHE A 119 15.93 -24.81 -9.09
CA PHE A 119 17.21 -24.65 -9.80
C PHE A 119 17.15 -23.53 -10.84
N GLU A 120 15.96 -23.27 -11.38
CA GLU A 120 15.74 -22.20 -12.35
C GLU A 120 15.67 -20.83 -11.67
N VAL A 121 15.26 -20.74 -10.40
CA VAL A 121 15.11 -19.44 -9.73
C VAL A 121 16.41 -18.97 -9.08
N LYS A 122 17.00 -17.90 -9.63
CA LYS A 122 18.16 -17.21 -9.06
C LYS A 122 17.77 -16.24 -7.95
N PHE A 123 16.85 -15.32 -8.24
CA PHE A 123 16.47 -14.26 -7.29
C PHE A 123 15.07 -13.70 -7.60
N ILE A 124 14.44 -13.06 -6.61
CA ILE A 124 13.16 -12.36 -6.73
C ILE A 124 13.27 -10.99 -6.08
N TYR A 125 12.69 -9.99 -6.73
CA TYR A 125 12.57 -8.64 -6.22
C TYR A 125 11.26 -8.00 -6.70
N GLY A 126 11.05 -6.75 -6.28
CA GLY A 126 9.78 -6.06 -6.47
C GLY A 126 8.84 -6.32 -5.31
N ALA A 127 7.54 -6.18 -5.58
CA ALA A 127 6.47 -6.34 -4.61
C ALA A 127 5.20 -6.81 -5.32
N ALA A 128 4.17 -7.22 -4.58
CA ALA A 128 2.92 -7.72 -5.17
C ALA A 128 2.42 -6.83 -6.34
N GLY A 129 2.10 -7.45 -7.47
CA GLY A 129 1.70 -6.79 -8.73
C GLY A 129 2.85 -6.32 -9.63
N GLU A 130 4.07 -6.27 -9.12
CA GLU A 130 5.29 -5.86 -9.85
C GLU A 130 6.48 -6.71 -9.35
N LEU A 131 6.25 -8.02 -9.16
CA LEU A 131 7.34 -8.94 -8.83
C LEU A 131 8.07 -9.31 -10.11
N SER A 132 9.38 -9.44 -10.00
CA SER A 132 10.22 -9.92 -11.09
C SER A 132 11.10 -11.06 -10.59
N VAL A 133 11.01 -12.19 -11.28
CA VAL A 133 11.76 -13.42 -10.99
C VAL A 133 12.90 -13.53 -11.97
N LEU A 134 14.13 -13.56 -11.47
CA LEU A 134 15.31 -13.81 -12.27
C LEU A 134 15.51 -15.32 -12.43
N VAL A 135 15.36 -15.79 -13.67
CA VAL A 135 15.36 -17.21 -14.03
C VAL A 135 16.60 -17.58 -14.82
N LEU A 136 17.19 -18.72 -14.50
CA LEU A 136 18.36 -19.32 -15.16
C LEU A 136 17.91 -20.38 -16.16
N ARG A 137 18.31 -20.25 -17.43
CA ARG A 137 18.21 -21.34 -18.41
C ARG A 137 19.49 -21.49 -19.20
N ALA A 138 20.05 -22.70 -19.16
CA ALA A 138 21.30 -23.07 -19.82
C ALA A 138 22.48 -22.16 -19.42
N ASN A 139 22.65 -21.02 -20.09
CA ASN A 139 23.69 -20.01 -19.85
C ASN A 139 23.15 -18.56 -19.85
N ASP A 140 21.84 -18.37 -19.96
CA ASP A 140 21.21 -17.05 -19.99
C ASP A 140 20.36 -16.80 -18.74
N GLU A 141 20.26 -15.53 -18.37
CA GLU A 141 19.37 -15.04 -17.32
C GLU A 141 18.26 -14.22 -17.96
N PHE A 142 17.02 -14.49 -17.57
CA PHE A 142 15.86 -13.73 -18.04
C PHE A 142 14.95 -13.39 -16.87
N GLU A 143 14.24 -12.29 -17.03
CA GLU A 143 13.31 -11.77 -16.04
C GLU A 143 11.89 -12.21 -16.41
N VAL A 144 11.18 -12.76 -15.43
CA VAL A 144 9.78 -13.15 -15.55
C VAL A 144 8.98 -12.31 -14.57
N ASP A 145 8.20 -11.39 -15.10
CA ASP A 145 7.31 -10.56 -14.29
C ASP A 145 6.06 -11.36 -13.88
N CYS A 146 5.68 -11.21 -12.61
CA CYS A 146 4.48 -11.80 -12.06
C CYS A 146 3.82 -10.92 -11.00
N ASP A 147 2.56 -11.20 -10.73
CA ASP A 147 1.80 -10.54 -9.67
C ASP A 147 1.97 -11.27 -8.33
N PHE A 148 2.12 -12.59 -8.42
CA PHE A 148 2.29 -13.49 -7.28
C PHE A 148 3.39 -14.52 -7.55
N PHE A 149 4.14 -14.85 -6.50
CA PHE A 149 5.16 -15.87 -6.50
C PHE A 149 4.82 -16.93 -5.44
N LEU A 150 4.56 -18.16 -5.88
CA LEU A 150 4.20 -19.28 -5.02
C LEU A 150 5.38 -20.25 -4.98
N VAL A 151 5.77 -20.73 -3.81
CA VAL A 151 6.91 -21.64 -3.67
C VAL A 151 6.63 -22.72 -2.64
N GLU A 152 7.06 -23.94 -2.94
CA GLU A 152 7.14 -25.02 -1.95
C GLU A 152 8.55 -25.11 -1.36
N ASN A 153 8.66 -25.18 -0.03
CA ASN A 153 9.94 -25.29 0.68
C ASN A 153 10.87 -24.12 0.35
N ALA A 154 10.36 -22.91 0.58
CA ALA A 154 11.03 -21.68 0.26
C ALA A 154 12.40 -21.55 0.94
N ARG A 155 13.33 -20.89 0.25
CA ARG A 155 14.55 -20.37 0.85
C ARG A 155 14.24 -19.02 1.52
N ASP A 156 14.97 -18.65 2.56
CA ASP A 156 14.71 -17.42 3.35
C ASP A 156 14.51 -16.14 2.52
N TYR A 157 15.20 -16.01 1.38
CA TYR A 157 15.08 -14.81 0.53
C TYR A 157 13.80 -14.77 -0.31
N MET A 158 13.16 -15.92 -0.56
CA MET A 158 12.03 -16.04 -1.49
C MET A 158 10.71 -15.54 -0.90
N LEU A 159 10.63 -15.36 0.42
CA LEU A 159 9.42 -14.95 1.14
C LEU A 159 9.53 -13.55 1.73
N LYS A 160 10.54 -12.77 1.33
CA LYS A 160 10.74 -11.45 1.92
C LYS A 160 9.77 -10.41 1.34
N GLN A 161 9.41 -10.53 0.07
CA GLN A 161 8.54 -9.59 -0.63
C GLN A 161 7.06 -9.94 -0.45
N SER A 162 6.20 -8.92 -0.46
CA SER A 162 4.76 -9.08 -0.60
C SER A 162 4.42 -9.76 -1.92
N GLY A 163 3.35 -10.57 -1.93
CA GLY A 163 2.98 -11.37 -3.09
C GLY A 163 3.75 -12.68 -3.23
N CYS A 164 4.75 -12.93 -2.38
CA CYS A 164 5.43 -14.22 -2.25
C CYS A 164 4.79 -15.07 -1.15
N TYR A 165 4.49 -16.34 -1.45
CA TYR A 165 3.81 -17.24 -0.51
C TYR A 165 4.44 -18.64 -0.49
N GLU A 166 4.65 -19.16 0.72
CA GLU A 166 4.89 -20.58 0.95
C GLU A 166 3.57 -21.35 0.77
N ILE A 167 3.60 -22.38 -0.06
CA ILE A 167 2.43 -23.20 -0.39
C ILE A 167 2.57 -24.68 -0.04
N SER A 168 3.72 -25.09 0.50
CA SER A 168 3.92 -26.44 1.04
C SER A 168 2.92 -26.70 2.18
N GLY A 169 2.18 -27.81 2.07
CA GLY A 169 1.15 -28.18 3.04
C GLY A 169 -0.18 -27.42 2.94
N LEU A 170 -0.31 -26.44 2.02
CA LEU A 170 -1.59 -25.80 1.73
C LEU A 170 -2.37 -26.58 0.67
N LYS A 171 -3.69 -26.66 0.86
CA LYS A 171 -4.63 -27.15 -0.16
C LYS A 171 -4.75 -26.12 -1.28
N ASP A 172 -4.95 -26.59 -2.50
CA ASP A 172 -4.97 -25.73 -3.69
C ASP A 172 -6.12 -24.72 -3.68
N GLU A 173 -7.27 -25.07 -3.11
CA GLU A 173 -8.38 -24.12 -2.95
C GLU A 173 -8.01 -22.98 -1.99
N LYS A 174 -7.19 -23.26 -0.98
CA LYS A 174 -6.73 -22.24 -0.04
C LYS A 174 -5.74 -21.28 -0.70
N VAL A 175 -4.88 -21.79 -1.58
CA VAL A 175 -3.97 -20.95 -2.38
C VAL A 175 -4.79 -20.01 -3.28
N LEU A 176 -5.79 -20.53 -3.99
CA LEU A 176 -6.69 -19.71 -4.82
C LEU A 176 -7.43 -18.63 -3.99
N GLU A 177 -7.91 -18.98 -2.79
CA GLU A 177 -8.56 -18.02 -1.88
C GLU A 177 -7.62 -16.86 -1.50
N ILE A 178 -6.36 -17.17 -1.18
CA ILE A 178 -5.35 -16.16 -0.85
C ILE A 178 -5.14 -15.20 -2.01
N LEU A 179 -4.98 -15.71 -3.23
CA LEU A 179 -4.76 -14.87 -4.42
C LEU A 179 -5.98 -14.00 -4.74
N ASN A 180 -7.18 -14.58 -4.71
CA ASN A 180 -8.43 -13.85 -4.97
C ASN A 180 -8.72 -12.78 -3.91
N ALA A 181 -8.23 -12.93 -2.69
CA ALA A 181 -8.34 -11.90 -1.66
C ALA A 181 -7.41 -10.69 -1.91
N LYS A 182 -6.42 -10.83 -2.82
CA LYS A 182 -5.38 -9.84 -3.08
C LYS A 182 -5.41 -9.26 -4.50
N SER A 183 -6.19 -9.85 -5.40
CA SER A 183 -6.43 -9.39 -6.78
C SER A 183 -7.92 -9.06 -6.99
N PRO A 184 -8.30 -8.01 -7.74
CA PRO A 184 -7.44 -7.12 -8.54
C PRO A 184 -6.83 -5.97 -7.74
N LYS A 185 -7.20 -5.80 -6.47
CA LYS A 185 -6.76 -4.68 -5.64
C LYS A 185 -6.13 -5.19 -4.36
N PHE A 186 -4.82 -4.97 -4.23
CA PHE A 186 -4.08 -5.25 -3.01
C PHE A 186 -4.14 -4.04 -2.09
N ARG A 187 -4.82 -4.19 -0.96
CA ARG A 187 -4.92 -3.16 0.08
C ARG A 187 -3.80 -3.28 1.09
N TYR A 188 -3.14 -2.18 1.39
CA TYR A 188 -2.09 -2.09 2.40
C TYR A 188 -2.11 -0.72 3.07
N LYS A 189 -1.40 -0.61 4.20
CA LYS A 189 -1.27 0.63 4.96
C LYS A 189 0.20 1.01 5.05
N SER A 190 0.51 2.28 4.81
CA SER A 190 1.84 2.81 5.10
C SER A 190 1.86 3.44 6.48
N PHE A 191 2.86 3.09 7.28
CA PHE A 191 3.10 3.64 8.62
C PHE A 191 4.45 4.35 8.73
N THR A 192 5.23 4.37 7.64
CA THR A 192 6.60 4.87 7.64
C THR A 192 6.61 6.35 7.31
N GLN A 193 7.14 7.15 8.25
CA GLN A 193 7.58 8.51 8.00
C GLN A 193 9.10 8.52 7.99
N TYR A 194 9.69 9.29 7.07
CA TYR A 194 11.13 9.36 6.88
C TYR A 194 11.55 10.83 6.72
N ASP A 195 12.42 11.30 7.60
CA ASP A 195 13.04 12.63 7.52
C ASP A 195 14.46 12.52 6.95
N SER A 196 14.58 12.72 5.65
CA SER A 196 15.86 12.63 4.95
C SER A 196 16.90 13.64 5.46
N SER A 197 16.50 14.76 6.08
CA SER A 197 17.40 15.82 6.54
C SER A 197 18.28 15.39 7.72
N ILE A 198 17.80 14.45 8.53
CA ILE A 198 18.54 13.90 9.68
C ILE A 198 19.08 12.49 9.43
N CYS A 199 18.80 11.90 8.26
CA CYS A 199 19.32 10.61 7.87
C CYS A 199 20.86 10.62 7.74
N GLN A 200 21.49 9.55 8.23
CA GLN A 200 22.94 9.36 8.13
C GLN A 200 23.37 8.55 6.90
N TYR A 201 22.43 8.17 6.04
CA TYR A 201 22.69 7.58 4.71
C TYR A 201 22.44 8.60 3.59
N HIS A 202 21.32 9.32 3.66
CA HIS A 202 20.85 10.23 2.60
C HIS A 202 21.92 11.19 2.09
N GLU A 203 22.16 11.16 0.77
CA GLU A 203 23.10 12.04 0.04
C GLU A 203 24.50 12.17 0.66
N ARG A 204 24.94 11.16 1.42
CA ARG A 204 26.30 11.17 1.98
C ARG A 204 27.32 10.84 0.89
N ARG A 205 28.52 11.41 1.02
CA ARG A 205 29.64 11.19 0.08
C ARG A 205 30.14 9.74 0.05
N SER A 206 29.85 8.99 1.11
CA SER A 206 30.17 7.58 1.26
C SER A 206 29.09 6.92 2.10
N GLU A 207 28.97 5.59 2.02
CA GLU A 207 28.06 4.86 2.89
C GLU A 207 28.53 4.94 4.35
N ILE A 208 27.81 5.70 5.18
CA ILE A 208 28.11 5.88 6.61
C ILE A 208 27.20 4.99 7.48
N CYS A 209 25.96 4.74 7.05
CA CYS A 209 24.98 3.94 7.78
C CYS A 209 24.04 3.22 6.81
N GLY A 210 23.74 1.94 7.02
CA GLY A 210 22.75 1.20 6.23
C GLY A 210 21.82 0.33 7.10
N ARG A 211 21.90 0.49 8.42
CA ARG A 211 21.37 -0.48 9.39
C ARG A 211 19.87 -0.73 9.25
N CYS A 212 19.09 0.29 8.93
CA CYS A 212 17.64 0.16 8.74
C CYS A 212 17.29 -0.83 7.61
N ALA A 213 18.03 -0.78 6.50
CA ALA A 213 17.88 -1.72 5.38
C ALA A 213 18.39 -3.12 5.75
N GLU A 214 19.52 -3.20 6.46
CA GLU A 214 20.11 -4.49 6.89
C GLU A 214 19.20 -5.29 7.84
N VAL A 215 18.49 -4.61 8.75
CA VAL A 215 17.61 -5.28 9.74
C VAL A 215 16.17 -5.47 9.25
N CYS A 216 15.85 -5.02 8.03
CA CYS A 216 14.51 -5.14 7.48
C CYS A 216 14.23 -6.60 7.06
N PRO A 217 13.26 -7.30 7.69
CA PRO A 217 13.02 -8.70 7.39
C PRO A 217 12.41 -8.91 6.00
N THR A 218 11.68 -7.93 5.48
CA THR A 218 10.92 -8.00 4.22
C THR A 218 11.56 -7.23 3.07
N VAL A 219 12.78 -6.71 3.26
CA VAL A 219 13.46 -5.89 2.24
C VAL A 219 12.61 -4.67 1.81
N ALA A 220 11.73 -4.19 2.69
CA ALA A 220 10.91 -3.00 2.47
C ALA A 220 11.74 -1.70 2.42
N ILE A 221 13.04 -1.76 2.72
CA ILE A 221 13.96 -0.63 2.66
C ILE A 221 15.13 -1.06 1.77
N LEU A 222 15.27 -0.39 0.63
CA LEU A 222 16.35 -0.60 -0.33
C LEU A 222 17.33 0.57 -0.30
N LYS A 223 18.60 0.26 -0.51
CA LYS A 223 19.69 1.23 -0.63
C LYS A 223 19.94 1.52 -2.11
N GLU A 224 19.73 2.77 -2.54
CA GLU A 224 20.22 3.27 -3.82
C GLU A 224 21.63 3.83 -3.61
N ASP A 225 22.64 3.02 -3.91
CA ASP A 225 24.01 3.33 -3.55
C ASP A 225 24.65 4.46 -4.37
N GLU A 226 24.14 4.77 -5.56
CA GLU A 226 24.71 5.83 -6.42
C GLU A 226 24.46 7.22 -5.85
N THR A 227 23.24 7.48 -5.40
CA THR A 227 22.78 8.77 -4.86
C THR A 227 22.70 8.76 -3.33
N LYS A 228 22.93 7.60 -2.71
CA LYS A 228 22.68 7.31 -1.29
C LYS A 228 21.25 7.61 -0.85
N HIS A 229 20.26 7.27 -1.67
CA HIS A 229 18.86 7.36 -1.28
C HIS A 229 18.35 6.04 -0.68
N LEU A 230 17.40 6.14 0.27
CA LEU A 230 16.65 4.98 0.74
C LEU A 230 15.30 4.95 0.03
N VAL A 231 14.98 3.80 -0.56
CA VAL A 231 13.69 3.55 -1.19
C VAL A 231 12.85 2.69 -0.25
N PHE A 232 11.63 3.14 0.04
CA PHE A 232 10.73 2.48 0.98
C PHE A 232 9.55 1.85 0.24
N SER A 233 9.40 0.55 0.36
CA SER A 233 8.23 -0.19 -0.11
C SER A 233 7.19 -0.29 1.00
N ALA A 234 6.17 0.56 0.92
CA ALA A 234 5.08 0.55 1.90
C ALA A 234 4.25 -0.74 1.87
N ILE A 235 4.16 -1.40 0.71
CA ILE A 235 3.42 -2.67 0.56
C ILE A 235 4.16 -3.86 1.20
N ASP A 236 5.50 -3.81 1.28
CA ASP A 236 6.32 -4.84 1.93
C ASP A 236 6.55 -4.58 3.42
N CYS A 237 6.24 -3.37 3.91
CA CYS A 237 6.44 -3.01 5.31
C CYS A 237 5.42 -3.73 6.22
N THR A 238 5.93 -4.55 7.15
CA THR A 238 5.10 -5.29 8.12
C THR A 238 4.97 -4.57 9.46
N ASN A 239 5.44 -3.34 9.56
CA ASN A 239 5.43 -2.53 10.79
C ASN A 239 6.09 -3.23 12.00
N CYS A 240 7.19 -3.97 11.77
CA CYS A 240 7.88 -4.71 12.84
C CYS A 240 8.73 -3.82 13.78
N GLY A 241 9.06 -2.59 13.38
CA GLY A 241 9.80 -1.63 14.21
C GLY A 241 11.32 -1.84 14.29
N ASN A 242 11.89 -2.82 13.57
CA ASN A 242 13.33 -3.10 13.60
C ASN A 242 14.17 -1.91 13.12
N CYS A 243 13.77 -1.28 12.01
CA CYS A 243 14.49 -0.13 11.45
C CYS A 243 14.52 1.07 12.40
N ILE A 244 13.41 1.33 13.10
CA ILE A 244 13.28 2.40 14.10
C ILE A 244 14.24 2.14 15.26
N SER A 245 14.31 0.90 15.72
CA SER A 245 15.11 0.49 16.88
C SER A 245 16.62 0.66 16.66
N VAL A 246 17.08 0.66 15.41
CA VAL A 246 18.51 0.77 15.05
C VAL A 246 18.90 2.13 14.46
N CYS A 247 17.94 3.02 14.21
CA CYS A 247 18.20 4.32 13.60
C CYS A 247 18.82 5.28 14.65
N PRO A 248 20.10 5.68 14.50
CA PRO A 248 20.76 6.52 15.50
C PRO A 248 20.25 7.97 15.50
N SER A 249 19.70 8.46 14.40
CA SER A 249 19.21 9.83 14.28
C SER A 249 17.70 9.99 14.52
N GLY A 250 16.94 8.90 14.55
CA GLY A 250 15.47 8.96 14.57
C GLY A 250 14.84 9.48 13.28
N SER A 251 15.60 9.41 12.17
CA SER A 251 15.18 9.70 10.79
C SER A 251 13.98 8.86 10.34
#